data_AF-A0A2G6Q7E0-F1
#
_entry.id   AF-A0A2G6Q7E0-F1
#
_cell.length_a   1.000
_cell.length_b   1.000
_cell.length_c   1.000
_cell.angle_alpha   90.00
_cell.angle_beta   90.00
_cell.angle_gamma   90.00
#
_symmetry.space_group_name_H-M   'P 1'
#
loop_
_entity.id
_entity.type
_entity.pdbx_description
1 polymer ?
#
loop_
_entity_poly.entity_id
_entity_poly.type
_entity_poly.pdbx_seq_one_letter_code
_entity_poly.pdbx_strand_id
1 'polypeptide(L)'
;MNPQDYSYAFRFSRYDCFKVRTGICSLHLTNEQYQKIKEREKNKDFKAGSVDYCRLFASHMIKEDWFKKNTLIDADHYKCGHVALASGQHRTCIAKTIKRDSLTLNTFKYNDGICRVCSFKKGEGQKTTLQKLINTYKKRKRKKFANHNFIDDEGIYYY
;
A
#
# COMPACT_ATOMS: atom_id res chain seq x y z
N MET A 1 13.70 5.38 -11.27
CA MET A 1 12.42 6.09 -11.50
C MET A 1 12.18 7.11 -10.40
N ASN A 2 11.39 8.15 -10.63
CA ASN A 2 10.88 9.01 -9.56
C ASN A 2 9.57 8.44 -9.00
N PRO A 3 9.49 8.08 -7.70
CA PRO A 3 8.28 7.56 -7.07
C PRO A 3 7.07 8.52 -7.07
N GLN A 4 7.26 9.81 -7.32
CA GLN A 4 6.17 10.77 -7.34
C GLN A 4 5.40 10.75 -8.67
N ASP A 5 6.03 10.32 -9.75
CA ASP A 5 5.52 10.49 -11.12
C ASP A 5 4.48 9.43 -11.52
N TYR A 6 4.26 8.41 -10.69
CA TYR A 6 3.42 7.26 -11.03
C TYR A 6 2.30 7.03 -10.02
N SER A 7 1.16 6.57 -10.50
CA SER A 7 0.12 5.95 -9.69
C SER A 7 0.47 4.49 -9.43
N TYR A 8 0.39 4.03 -8.18
CA TYR A 8 0.74 2.66 -7.82
C TYR A 8 -0.48 1.81 -7.47
N ALA A 9 -0.41 0.54 -7.87
CA ALA A 9 -1.36 -0.50 -7.48
C ALA A 9 -0.80 -1.31 -6.30
N PHE A 10 -0.87 -0.77 -5.08
CA PHE A 10 -0.40 -1.50 -3.91
C PHE A 10 -1.43 -2.55 -3.45
N ARG A 11 -0.93 -3.74 -3.14
CA ARG A 11 -1.68 -4.86 -2.58
C ARG A 11 -1.29 -5.07 -1.13
N PHE A 12 -1.77 -4.18 -0.26
CA PHE A 12 -1.62 -4.33 1.18
C PHE A 12 -2.88 -4.93 1.83
N SER A 13 -2.71 -5.50 3.02
CA SER A 13 -3.83 -5.87 3.89
C SER A 13 -3.67 -5.16 5.23
N ARG A 14 -4.65 -5.32 6.14
CA ARG A 14 -4.53 -4.83 7.52
C ARG A 14 -3.40 -5.51 8.32
N TYR A 15 -2.91 -6.66 7.87
CA TYR A 15 -1.80 -7.38 8.49
C TYR A 15 -0.44 -6.91 7.93
N ASP A 16 -0.46 -6.24 6.78
CA ASP A 16 0.74 -5.83 6.08
C ASP A 16 0.95 -4.31 6.12
N CYS A 17 -0.09 -3.52 6.41
CA CYS A 17 0.01 -2.06 6.40
C CYS A 17 -0.78 -1.40 7.53
N PHE A 18 -0.07 -0.61 8.34
CA PHE A 18 -0.67 0.18 9.42
C PHE A 18 -1.77 1.11 8.91
N LYS A 19 -1.56 1.81 7.78
CA LYS A 19 -2.55 2.69 7.15
C LYS A 19 -3.83 1.95 6.77
N VAL A 20 -3.72 0.75 6.21
CA VAL A 20 -4.89 -0.08 5.89
C VAL A 20 -5.65 -0.48 7.14
N ARG A 21 -4.93 -0.78 8.23
CA ARG A 21 -5.52 -1.23 9.49
C ARG A 21 -6.21 -0.10 10.26
N THR A 22 -5.63 1.09 10.27
CA THR A 22 -6.04 2.18 11.19
C THR A 22 -6.62 3.40 10.46
N GLY A 23 -6.44 3.50 9.15
CA GLY A 23 -6.81 4.67 8.35
C GLY A 23 -5.74 5.77 8.29
N ILE A 24 -4.67 5.68 9.10
CA ILE A 24 -3.62 6.72 9.19
C ILE A 24 -2.25 6.07 8.94
N CYS A 25 -1.37 6.73 8.17
CA CYS A 25 -0.01 6.23 7.93
C CYS A 25 0.87 6.41 9.18
N SER A 26 1.65 5.39 9.56
CA SER A 26 2.53 5.49 10.73
C SER A 26 3.68 6.49 10.55
N LEU A 27 4.05 6.80 9.31
CA LEU A 27 5.02 7.83 8.97
C LEU A 27 4.47 9.26 9.16
N HIS A 28 3.14 9.44 9.23
CA HIS A 28 2.51 10.74 9.47
C HIS A 28 2.19 11.00 10.95
N LEU A 29 2.45 10.02 11.83
CA LEU A 29 2.20 10.17 13.26
C LEU A 29 3.24 11.07 13.91
N THR A 30 2.79 11.91 14.84
CA THR A 30 3.67 12.60 15.78
C THR A 30 4.36 11.58 16.70
N ASN A 31 5.48 11.98 17.32
CA ASN A 31 6.19 11.10 18.25
C ASN A 31 5.31 10.69 19.44
N GLU A 32 4.49 11.59 19.96
CA GLU A 32 3.54 11.30 21.04
C GLU A 32 2.49 10.26 20.63
N GLN A 33 1.86 10.45 19.46
CA GLN A 33 0.89 9.49 18.91
C GLN A 33 1.53 8.13 18.70
N TYR A 34 2.74 8.11 18.14
CA TYR A 34 3.52 6.90 17.92
C TYR A 34 3.77 6.14 19.23
N GLN A 35 4.29 6.80 20.28
CA GLN A 35 4.57 6.14 21.56
C GLN A 35 3.31 5.60 22.23
N LYS A 36 2.21 6.36 22.20
CA LYS A 36 0.92 5.91 22.75
C LYS A 36 0.39 4.66 22.04
N ILE A 37 0.50 4.61 20.71
CA ILE A 37 0.08 3.45 19.93
C ILE A 37 1.01 2.27 20.16
N LYS A 38 2.33 2.51 20.21
CA LYS A 38 3.33 1.48 20.48
C LYS A 38 3.09 0.78 21.80
N GLU A 39 2.83 1.52 22.88
CA GLU A 39 2.52 0.92 24.18
C GLU A 39 1.19 0.15 24.15
N ARG A 40 0.16 0.66 23.43
CA ARG A 40 -1.11 -0.06 23.25
C ARG A 40 -0.97 -1.35 22.43
N GLU A 41 -0.01 -1.39 21.52
CA GLU A 41 0.31 -2.53 20.66
C GLU A 41 1.35 -3.48 21.27
N LYS A 42 1.85 -3.18 22.47
CA LYS A 42 2.74 -4.05 23.22
C LYS A 42 2.14 -5.44 23.36
N ASN A 43 2.96 -6.45 23.08
CA ASN A 43 2.59 -7.87 23.06
C ASN A 43 1.53 -8.27 22.00
N LYS A 44 1.28 -7.44 20.98
CA LYS A 44 0.41 -7.80 19.85
C LYS A 44 1.26 -8.01 18.60
N ASP A 45 1.07 -9.16 17.94
CA ASP A 45 1.69 -9.41 16.65
C ASP A 45 0.81 -8.86 15.52
N PHE A 46 1.20 -7.68 15.01
CA PHE A 46 0.63 -7.10 13.79
C PHE A 46 1.55 -7.21 12.58
N LYS A 47 2.69 -7.91 12.68
CA LYS A 47 3.70 -8.03 11.61
C LYS A 47 4.01 -6.67 10.95
N ALA A 48 3.89 -6.59 9.62
CA ALA A 48 4.11 -5.36 8.86
C ALA A 48 2.99 -4.32 9.03
N GLY A 49 1.84 -4.72 9.56
CA GLY A 49 0.76 -3.84 9.98
C GLY A 49 0.99 -3.14 11.32
N SER A 50 2.11 -3.38 12.02
CA SER A 50 2.46 -2.70 13.28
C SER A 50 2.79 -1.21 13.07
N VAL A 51 2.65 -0.42 14.13
CA VAL A 51 3.02 1.01 14.09
C VAL A 51 4.53 1.21 13.82
N ASP A 52 5.36 0.27 14.25
CA ASP A 52 6.82 0.32 14.14
C ASP A 52 7.31 0.06 12.71
N TYR A 53 6.67 -0.87 11.99
CA TYR A 53 7.24 -1.46 10.77
C TYR A 53 7.74 -0.42 9.76
N CYS A 54 6.86 0.44 9.25
CA CYS A 54 7.27 1.43 8.25
C CYS A 54 8.21 2.51 8.81
N ARG A 55 8.14 2.83 10.12
CA ARG A 55 9.01 3.84 10.74
C ARG A 55 10.44 3.34 10.87
N LEU A 56 10.61 2.12 11.38
CA LEU A 56 11.91 1.47 11.46
C LEU A 56 12.47 1.21 10.06
N PHE A 57 11.62 0.76 9.14
CA PHE A 57 12.06 0.49 7.77
C PHE A 57 12.49 1.76 7.04
N ALA A 58 11.73 2.86 7.15
CA ALA A 58 12.12 4.14 6.58
C ALA A 58 13.44 4.66 7.18
N SER A 59 13.61 4.54 8.50
CA SER A 59 14.85 4.93 9.19
C SER A 59 16.04 4.14 8.67
N HIS A 60 15.89 2.83 8.50
CA HIS A 60 16.92 1.95 7.93
C HIS A 60 17.25 2.31 6.47
N MET A 61 16.23 2.50 5.62
CA MET A 61 16.42 2.89 4.23
C MET A 61 17.19 4.21 4.07
N ILE A 62 16.91 5.18 4.95
CA ILE A 62 17.62 6.46 4.97
C ILE A 62 19.08 6.27 5.43
N LYS A 63 19.28 5.56 6.55
CA LYS A 63 20.61 5.32 7.12
C LYS A 63 21.55 4.63 6.13
N GLU A 64 21.04 3.66 5.39
CA GLU A 64 21.84 2.82 4.49
C GLU A 64 21.92 3.34 3.04
N ASP A 65 21.39 4.55 2.78
CA ASP A 65 21.29 5.19 1.46
C ASP A 65 20.69 4.28 0.38
N TRP A 66 19.62 3.54 0.75
CA TRP A 66 19.00 2.55 -0.13
C TRP A 66 18.44 3.17 -1.40
N PHE A 67 18.03 4.43 -1.38
CA PHE A 67 17.42 5.10 -2.53
C PHE A 67 18.38 5.25 -3.72
N LYS A 68 19.70 5.26 -3.47
CA LYS A 68 20.74 5.31 -4.52
C LYS A 68 21.24 3.92 -4.94
N LYS A 69 21.00 2.89 -4.13
CA LYS A 69 21.40 1.51 -4.39
C LYS A 69 20.26 0.74 -5.06
N ASN A 70 20.56 -0.36 -5.76
CA ASN A 70 19.50 -1.23 -6.30
C ASN A 70 18.63 -1.72 -5.14
N THR A 71 17.36 -1.34 -5.16
CA THR A 71 16.41 -1.61 -4.09
C THR A 71 15.76 -2.99 -4.17
N LEU A 72 16.16 -3.82 -5.14
CA LEU A 72 15.56 -5.14 -5.40
C LEU A 72 14.04 -5.03 -5.60
N ILE A 73 13.63 -4.01 -6.35
CA ILE A 73 12.23 -3.74 -6.69
C ILE A 73 12.00 -4.09 -8.15
N ASP A 74 11.03 -4.95 -8.38
CA ASP A 74 10.56 -5.33 -9.70
C ASP A 74 9.19 -4.72 -9.94
N ALA A 75 9.07 -3.98 -11.03
CA ALA A 75 7.92 -3.16 -11.35
C ALA A 75 7.47 -3.36 -12.81
N ASP A 76 6.16 -3.38 -13.01
CA ASP A 76 5.52 -3.41 -14.31
C ASP A 76 4.67 -2.14 -14.48
N HIS A 77 4.96 -1.36 -15.51
CA HIS A 77 4.20 -0.19 -15.92
C HIS A 77 3.17 -0.58 -16.97
N TYR A 78 1.90 -0.35 -16.67
CA TYR A 78 0.78 -0.70 -17.54
C TYR A 78 0.35 0.46 -18.43
N LYS A 79 -0.29 0.16 -19.56
CA LYS A 79 -0.88 1.17 -20.47
C LYS A 79 -1.85 2.16 -19.81
N CYS A 80 -2.48 1.76 -18.71
CA CYS A 80 -3.38 2.65 -17.94
C CYS A 80 -2.63 3.67 -17.05
N GLY A 81 -1.30 3.66 -17.02
CA GLY A 81 -0.48 4.54 -16.20
C GLY A 81 -0.17 4.00 -14.79
N HIS A 82 -0.81 2.90 -14.36
CA HIS A 82 -0.49 2.28 -13.08
C HIS A 82 0.80 1.48 -13.13
N VAL A 83 1.60 1.59 -12.08
CA VAL A 83 2.72 0.71 -11.80
C VAL A 83 2.29 -0.37 -10.80
N ALA A 84 2.42 -1.63 -11.17
CA ALA A 84 2.32 -2.76 -10.24
C ALA A 84 3.71 -3.18 -9.78
N LEU A 85 3.80 -3.67 -8.55
CA LEU A 85 5.06 -4.06 -7.93
C LEU A 85 5.00 -5.54 -7.57
N ALA A 86 5.88 -6.34 -8.17
CA ALA A 86 6.03 -7.76 -7.80
C ALA A 86 6.76 -7.91 -6.46
N SER A 87 7.68 -6.97 -6.17
CA SER A 87 8.47 -6.92 -4.94
C SER A 87 8.61 -5.49 -4.44
N GLY A 88 8.92 -5.31 -3.16
CA GLY A 88 9.27 -3.99 -2.62
C GLY A 88 8.17 -2.95 -2.53
N GLN A 89 6.90 -3.36 -2.47
CA GLN A 89 5.76 -2.47 -2.26
C GLN A 89 5.95 -1.46 -1.12
N HIS A 90 6.44 -1.90 0.05
CA HIS A 90 6.74 -1.00 1.16
C HIS A 90 7.87 -0.01 0.85
N ARG A 91 8.93 -0.45 0.16
CA ARG A 91 10.06 0.43 -0.21
C ARG A 91 9.58 1.56 -1.12
N THR A 92 8.79 1.22 -2.14
CA THR A 92 8.21 2.22 -3.06
C THR A 92 7.22 3.13 -2.34
N CYS A 93 6.33 2.58 -1.51
CA CYS A 93 5.35 3.36 -0.74
C CYS A 93 6.03 4.31 0.25
N ILE A 94 7.08 3.86 0.94
CA ILE A 94 7.90 4.70 1.83
C ILE A 94 8.55 5.82 1.02
N ALA A 95 9.27 5.48 -0.06
CA ALA A 95 9.93 6.46 -0.93
C ALA A 95 8.95 7.53 -1.43
N LYS A 96 7.74 7.12 -1.82
CA LYS A 96 6.66 8.02 -2.20
C LYS A 96 6.23 8.93 -1.04
N THR A 97 5.95 8.33 0.12
CA THR A 97 5.46 9.02 1.32
C THR A 97 6.43 10.09 1.84
N ILE A 98 7.73 9.77 1.87
CA ILE A 98 8.77 10.71 2.33
C ILE A 98 9.33 11.60 1.21
N LYS A 99 8.65 11.64 0.05
CA LYS A 99 8.97 12.50 -1.10
C LYS A 99 10.42 12.36 -1.59
N ARG A 100 10.89 11.14 -1.81
CA ARG A 100 12.15 10.90 -2.52
C ARG A 100 11.96 11.08 -4.02
N ASP A 101 12.92 11.72 -4.66
CA ASP A 101 12.92 12.02 -6.10
C ASP A 101 13.42 10.85 -6.96
N SER A 102 14.08 9.86 -6.35
CA SER A 102 14.65 8.74 -7.08
C SER A 102 14.58 7.43 -6.30
N LEU A 103 14.32 6.35 -7.03
CA LEU A 103 14.40 4.98 -6.57
C LEU A 103 15.03 4.13 -7.69
N THR A 104 16.16 3.49 -7.37
CA THR A 104 16.84 2.57 -8.29
C THR A 104 16.17 1.20 -8.23
N LEU A 105 15.58 0.78 -9.35
CA LEU A 105 14.85 -0.48 -9.47
C LEU A 105 15.77 -1.60 -9.97
N ASN A 106 15.37 -2.83 -9.71
CA ASN A 106 15.99 -4.00 -10.30
C ASN A 106 15.46 -4.21 -11.73
N THR A 107 14.14 -4.21 -11.88
CA THR A 107 13.50 -4.29 -13.19
C THR A 107 12.34 -3.29 -13.29
N PHE A 108 12.18 -2.74 -14.50
CA PHE A 108 11.05 -1.88 -14.86
C PHE A 108 10.60 -2.25 -16.26
N LYS A 109 9.49 -2.98 -16.37
CA LYS A 109 8.99 -3.51 -17.64
C LYS A 109 7.71 -2.79 -18.05
N TYR A 110 7.46 -2.74 -19.35
CA TYR A 110 6.20 -2.25 -19.90
C TYR A 110 5.29 -3.44 -20.18
N ASN A 111 4.04 -3.36 -19.72
CA ASN A 111 3.05 -4.41 -19.85
C ASN A 111 1.78 -3.90 -20.53
N ASP A 112 1.42 -4.56 -21.63
CA ASP A 112 0.27 -4.21 -22.46
C ASP A 112 -1.07 -4.75 -21.94
N GLY A 113 -1.04 -5.55 -20.88
CA GLY A 113 -2.22 -6.11 -20.24
C GLY A 113 -3.04 -5.09 -19.45
N ILE A 114 -4.10 -5.59 -18.82
CA ILE A 114 -4.92 -4.79 -17.89
C ILE A 114 -4.31 -4.90 -16.49
N CYS A 115 -3.98 -3.77 -15.88
CA CYS A 115 -3.48 -3.76 -14.51
C CYS A 115 -4.55 -4.29 -13.54
N ARG A 116 -4.11 -4.80 -12.38
CA ARG A 116 -5.04 -5.39 -11.42
C ARG A 116 -6.10 -4.41 -10.92
N VAL A 117 -5.74 -3.14 -10.73
CA VAL A 117 -6.66 -2.07 -10.33
C VAL A 117 -7.75 -1.88 -11.38
N CYS A 118 -7.38 -1.67 -12.64
CA CYS A 118 -8.33 -1.52 -13.74
C CYS A 118 -9.20 -2.77 -13.93
N SER A 119 -8.65 -3.96 -13.76
CA SER A 119 -9.40 -5.22 -13.79
C SER A 119 -10.48 -5.26 -12.70
N PHE A 120 -10.15 -4.87 -11.46
CA PHE A 120 -11.13 -4.74 -10.39
C PHE A 120 -12.17 -3.65 -10.66
N LYS A 121 -11.77 -2.45 -11.13
CA LYS A 121 -12.70 -1.36 -11.50
C LYS A 121 -13.70 -1.84 -12.55
N LYS A 122 -13.25 -2.58 -13.57
CA LYS A 122 -14.10 -3.17 -14.61
C LYS A 122 -15.10 -4.16 -14.03
N GLY A 123 -14.66 -5.05 -13.14
CA GLY A 123 -15.54 -6.01 -12.46
C GLY A 123 -16.60 -5.36 -11.56
N GLU A 124 -16.26 -4.30 -10.83
CA GLU A 124 -17.23 -3.54 -10.02
C GLU A 124 -18.26 -2.79 -10.89
N GLY A 125 -17.81 -2.24 -12.02
CA GLY A 125 -18.69 -1.55 -12.99
C GLY A 125 -19.77 -2.45 -13.58
N GLN A 126 -19.49 -3.74 -13.72
CA GLN A 126 -20.41 -4.74 -14.26
C GLN A 126 -21.44 -5.28 -13.25
N LYS A 127 -21.34 -4.91 -11.97
CA LYS A 127 -22.27 -5.41 -10.94
C LYS A 127 -23.63 -4.73 -11.02
N THR A 128 -24.68 -5.53 -10.91
CA THR A 128 -26.06 -5.03 -10.80
C THR A 128 -26.28 -4.30 -9.47
N THR A 129 -27.32 -3.47 -9.40
CA THR A 129 -27.72 -2.77 -8.17
C THR A 129 -27.96 -3.74 -7.02
N LEU A 130 -28.62 -4.88 -7.29
CA LEU A 130 -28.87 -5.93 -6.30
C LEU A 130 -27.57 -6.55 -5.78
N GLN A 131 -26.60 -6.84 -6.66
CA GLN A 131 -25.29 -7.35 -6.26
C GLN A 131 -24.52 -6.33 -5.41
N LYS A 132 -24.60 -5.04 -5.74
CA LYS A 132 -24.00 -3.96 -4.94
C LYS A 132 -24.62 -3.89 -3.54
N LEU A 133 -25.95 -4.01 -3.44
CA LEU A 133 -26.67 -4.05 -2.16
C LEU A 133 -26.32 -5.28 -1.32
N ILE A 134 -26.32 -6.48 -1.92
CA ILE A 134 -25.92 -7.73 -1.24
C ILE A 134 -24.49 -7.62 -0.72
N ASN A 135 -23.57 -7.09 -1.53
CA ASN A 135 -22.18 -6.88 -1.10
C ASN A 135 -22.12 -5.92 0.08
N THR A 136 -22.88 -4.82 0.04
CA THR A 136 -22.95 -3.84 1.13
C THR A 136 -23.50 -4.47 2.42
N TYR A 137 -24.55 -5.28 2.32
CA TYR A 137 -25.12 -5.99 3.46
C TYR A 137 -24.15 -7.02 4.05
N LYS A 138 -23.53 -7.86 3.19
CA LYS A 138 -22.48 -8.81 3.61
C LYS A 138 -21.29 -8.09 4.27
N LYS A 139 -20.92 -6.90 3.78
CA LYS A 139 -19.89 -6.04 4.39
C LYS A 139 -20.29 -5.56 5.79
N ARG A 140 -21.52 -5.08 5.98
CA ARG A 140 -22.03 -4.65 7.30
C ARG A 140 -22.09 -5.80 8.31
N LYS A 141 -22.45 -7.01 7.85
CA LYS A 141 -22.56 -8.21 8.70
C LYS A 141 -21.20 -8.80 9.09
N ARG A 142 -20.16 -8.62 8.28
CA ARG A 142 -18.78 -8.92 8.68
C ARG A 142 -18.35 -7.91 9.74
N LYS A 143 -18.42 -8.28 11.02
CA LYS A 143 -17.78 -7.54 12.13
C LYS A 143 -16.42 -7.03 11.65
N LYS A 144 -16.18 -5.70 11.69
CA LYS A 144 -14.93 -4.88 11.69
C LYS A 144 -13.55 -5.51 11.36
N PHE A 145 -13.49 -6.65 10.68
CA PHE A 145 -12.35 -7.54 10.62
C PHE A 145 -12.14 -8.00 9.17
N ALA A 146 -11.02 -7.53 8.62
CA ALA A 146 -10.31 -8.03 7.45
C ALA A 146 -11.00 -7.85 6.08
N ASN A 147 -10.83 -6.67 5.49
CA ASN A 147 -10.85 -6.53 4.04
C ASN A 147 -9.39 -6.41 3.55
N HIS A 148 -9.07 -7.16 2.50
CA HIS A 148 -7.80 -7.07 1.78
C HIS A 148 -7.87 -5.79 0.93
N ASN A 149 -7.54 -4.66 1.53
CA ASN A 149 -7.72 -3.36 0.88
C ASN A 149 -6.53 -3.10 -0.04
N PHE A 150 -6.73 -3.24 -1.35
CA PHE A 150 -5.86 -2.59 -2.31
C PHE A 150 -5.76 -1.10 -1.97
N ILE A 151 -4.54 -0.57 -1.98
CA ILE A 151 -4.30 0.87 -1.97
C ILE A 151 -3.95 1.24 -3.40
N ASP A 152 -4.92 1.78 -4.11
CA ASP A 152 -4.68 2.56 -5.32
C ASP A 152 -4.37 3.99 -4.87
N ASP A 153 -3.24 4.56 -5.32
CA ASP A 153 -2.91 5.96 -5.06
C ASP A 153 -3.96 6.92 -5.62
N GLU A 154 -4.77 6.49 -6.60
CA GLU A 154 -5.93 7.21 -7.13
C GLU A 154 -7.21 7.03 -6.29
N GLY A 155 -7.11 6.42 -5.10
CA GLY A 155 -8.13 6.55 -4.07
C GLY A 155 -9.17 5.42 -4.00
N ILE A 156 -8.85 4.19 -4.42
CA ILE A 156 -9.75 3.06 -4.15
C ILE A 156 -9.15 2.13 -3.10
N TYR A 157 -9.49 2.41 -1.85
CA TYR A 157 -9.58 1.35 -0.85
C TYR A 157 -10.71 0.41 -1.28
N TYR A 158 -10.37 -0.78 -1.75
CA TYR A 158 -11.38 -1.80 -1.95
C TYR A 158 -11.77 -2.38 -0.58
N TYR A 159 -12.73 -1.72 0.07
CA TYR A 159 -13.40 -2.20 1.28
C TYR A 159 -14.38 -3.32 0.96
#